data_AF-A0A959H3L3-F1
#
_entry.id   AF-A0A959H3L3-F1
#
_cell.length_a   1.000
_cell.length_b   1.000
_cell.length_c   1.000
_cell.angle_alpha   90.00
_cell.angle_beta   90.00
_cell.angle_gamma   90.00
#
_symmetry.space_group_name_H-M   'P 1'
#
loop_
_entity.id
_entity.type
_entity.pdbx_description
1 polymer ?
#
loop_
_entity_poly.entity_id
_entity_poly.type
_entity_poly.pdbx_seq_one_letter_code
_entity_poly.pdbx_strand_id
1 'polypeptide(L)'
;MQVIGREDGLSNNTVVGILRDKDGVRWVATYNGLNLISAEGEVLAQLYEEDGLSTNEFNRFSYCQGSGGLLLFGSVKGINIIDPEALKKQLQLSDKLRIYLAGITRYDSRKGADSTLYFGFDQLGALHLPAAHRYLNLSFSLSSLVRIADHSFAYKIAPANAPDASEWIYIGKKSQLDLPNLSPGHYQIRIRGYDHRGICTPEPLVIEVDVAEFFYKTWWFYVLCALPFLLAAFFWIRRLQTERERLEAEVAARTEQIRRDKEMIEQQAAKLRALDEFKSRFFTNISHEFRTPLTVISGMATQIRQQPGQWLEKGMELIQRNSQQLLSLINQILDLRKLESGALTINLVRGNIIPYLRYIAESFVQLAQSKGLRIHVLANPDTVDMDYDPEKMMHILSNLLSNAIKYTPGPGDIDLQIDRQHSEAGREQLLIQVKDSGQGISAEALTPYL
;
A
#
# COMPACT_ATOMS: atom_id res chain seq x y z
N MET A 1 -62.73 -19.54 -66.71
CA MET A 1 -62.35 -18.48 -67.68
C MET A 1 -61.44 -17.53 -66.93
N GLN A 2 -60.15 -17.53 -67.25
CA GLN A 2 -59.16 -16.65 -66.60
C GLN A 2 -59.13 -15.32 -67.37
N VAL A 3 -59.24 -14.21 -66.65
CA VAL A 3 -59.11 -12.85 -67.21
C VAL A 3 -57.71 -12.37 -66.86
N ILE A 4 -56.97 -11.88 -67.86
CA ILE A 4 -55.61 -11.35 -67.70
C ILE A 4 -55.68 -9.86 -68.05
N GLY A 5 -55.35 -9.00 -67.09
CA GLY A 5 -55.32 -7.55 -67.25
C GLY A 5 -53.96 -6.95 -66.90
N ARG A 6 -53.91 -5.62 -66.83
CA ARG A 6 -52.71 -4.86 -66.48
C ARG A 6 -52.16 -5.20 -65.10
N GLU A 7 -53.04 -5.54 -64.17
CA GLU A 7 -52.65 -5.95 -62.80
C GLU A 7 -51.95 -7.31 -62.78
N ASP A 8 -52.22 -8.17 -63.77
CA ASP A 8 -51.57 -9.47 -63.96
C ASP A 8 -50.30 -9.38 -64.82
N GLY A 9 -49.85 -8.16 -65.12
CA GLY A 9 -48.65 -7.91 -65.91
C GLY A 9 -48.88 -7.74 -67.41
N LEU A 10 -50.11 -7.47 -67.88
CA LEU A 10 -50.33 -7.09 -69.28
C LEU A 10 -49.92 -5.62 -69.53
N SER A 11 -49.26 -5.32 -70.64
CA SER A 11 -48.76 -3.96 -70.92
C SER A 11 -49.87 -2.93 -71.14
N ASN A 12 -51.04 -3.35 -71.64
CA ASN A 12 -52.28 -2.55 -71.72
C ASN A 12 -53.52 -3.45 -71.85
N ASN A 13 -54.63 -3.08 -71.22
CA ASN A 13 -55.90 -3.83 -71.27
C ASN A 13 -56.54 -3.87 -72.67
N THR A 14 -56.17 -2.96 -73.57
CA THR A 14 -56.71 -2.91 -74.92
C THR A 14 -55.84 -3.75 -75.87
N VAL A 15 -56.24 -5.00 -76.06
CA VAL A 15 -55.60 -5.96 -76.97
C VAL A 15 -56.04 -5.69 -78.41
N VAL A 16 -55.07 -5.57 -79.31
CA VAL A 16 -55.31 -5.26 -80.73
C VAL A 16 -55.02 -6.43 -81.66
N GLY A 17 -54.24 -7.42 -81.21
CA GLY A 17 -53.92 -8.62 -81.96
C GLY A 17 -53.33 -9.74 -81.10
N ILE A 18 -53.59 -10.98 -81.49
CA ILE A 18 -53.05 -12.17 -80.82
C ILE A 18 -52.56 -13.14 -81.89
N LEU A 19 -51.30 -13.54 -81.80
CA LEU A 19 -50.71 -14.63 -82.58
C LEU A 19 -50.19 -15.72 -81.65
N ARG A 20 -50.04 -16.94 -82.16
CA ARG A 20 -49.49 -18.08 -81.40
C ARG A 20 -48.27 -18.62 -82.12
N ASP A 21 -47.19 -18.82 -81.39
CA ASP A 21 -46.00 -19.48 -81.93
C ASP A 21 -46.11 -21.01 -81.89
N LYS A 22 -45.10 -21.70 -82.41
CA LYS A 22 -45.06 -23.17 -82.49
C LYS A 22 -45.01 -23.84 -81.11
N ASP A 23 -44.44 -23.18 -80.11
CA ASP A 23 -44.31 -23.68 -78.74
C ASP A 23 -45.57 -23.41 -77.90
N GLY A 24 -46.57 -22.76 -78.50
CA GLY A 24 -47.84 -22.48 -77.88
C GLY A 24 -47.90 -21.19 -77.07
N VAL A 25 -46.85 -20.37 -77.07
CA VAL A 25 -46.83 -19.04 -76.44
C VAL A 25 -47.68 -18.08 -77.28
N ARG A 26 -48.49 -17.28 -76.60
CA ARG A 26 -49.36 -16.28 -77.20
C ARG A 26 -48.64 -14.94 -77.20
N TRP A 27 -48.54 -14.33 -78.37
CA TRP A 27 -47.97 -13.01 -78.59
C TRP A 27 -49.12 -12.02 -78.72
N VAL A 28 -49.30 -11.19 -77.70
CA VAL A 28 -50.45 -10.33 -77.52
C VAL A 28 -50.03 -8.87 -77.70
N ALA A 29 -50.36 -8.33 -78.88
CA ALA A 29 -50.15 -6.92 -79.20
C ALA A 29 -51.25 -6.07 -78.57
N THR A 30 -50.85 -4.96 -77.94
CA THR A 30 -51.76 -4.04 -77.25
C THR A 30 -51.53 -2.60 -77.72
N TYR A 31 -52.33 -1.64 -77.24
CA TYR A 31 -52.07 -0.22 -77.50
C TYR A 31 -50.77 0.32 -76.88
N ASN A 32 -50.09 -0.44 -76.02
CA ASN A 32 -48.82 0.00 -75.43
C ASN A 32 -47.92 -1.21 -75.12
N GLY A 33 -47.27 -1.75 -76.14
CA GLY A 33 -46.30 -2.85 -76.04
C GLY A 33 -46.85 -4.20 -76.51
N LEU A 34 -45.95 -5.16 -76.61
CA LEU A 34 -46.19 -6.54 -77.04
C LEU A 34 -45.90 -7.50 -75.87
N ASN A 35 -46.83 -8.42 -75.60
CA ASN A 35 -46.75 -9.31 -74.45
C ASN A 35 -46.57 -10.75 -74.89
N LEU A 36 -45.68 -11.49 -74.22
CA LEU A 36 -45.54 -12.93 -74.36
C LEU A 36 -46.29 -13.58 -73.22
N ILE A 37 -47.28 -14.41 -73.53
CA ILE A 37 -48.11 -15.09 -72.54
C ILE A 37 -47.97 -16.60 -72.72
N SER A 38 -47.69 -17.32 -71.64
CA SER A 38 -47.57 -18.79 -71.65
C SER A 38 -48.87 -19.46 -72.09
N ALA A 39 -48.81 -20.75 -72.40
CA ALA A 39 -50.01 -21.52 -72.73
C ALA A 39 -50.99 -21.54 -71.54
N GLU A 40 -50.45 -21.52 -70.33
CA GLU A 40 -51.10 -21.53 -69.02
C GLU A 40 -51.67 -20.16 -68.61
N GLY A 41 -51.35 -19.09 -69.35
CA GLY A 41 -51.90 -17.74 -69.11
C GLY A 41 -51.04 -16.83 -68.23
N GLU A 42 -49.78 -17.17 -67.98
CA GLU A 42 -48.82 -16.31 -67.28
C GLU A 42 -48.16 -15.33 -68.25
N VAL A 43 -48.05 -14.05 -67.89
CA VAL A 43 -47.32 -13.08 -68.71
C VAL A 43 -45.82 -13.26 -68.49
N LEU A 44 -45.13 -13.80 -69.49
CA LEU A 44 -43.72 -14.15 -69.46
C LEU A 44 -42.80 -12.94 -69.67
N ALA A 45 -43.19 -12.02 -70.56
CA ALA A 45 -42.42 -10.83 -70.86
C ALA A 45 -43.26 -9.74 -71.52
N GLN A 46 -42.83 -8.50 -71.36
CA GLN A 46 -43.33 -7.34 -72.08
C GLN A 46 -42.19 -6.77 -72.94
N LEU A 47 -42.51 -6.42 -74.18
CA LEU A 47 -41.60 -5.79 -75.12
C LEU A 47 -42.11 -4.39 -75.45
N TYR A 48 -41.18 -3.44 -75.48
CA TYR A 48 -41.42 -2.04 -75.78
C TYR A 48 -40.47 -1.53 -76.88
N GLU A 49 -40.58 -0.26 -77.25
CA GLU A 49 -39.72 0.43 -78.23
C GLU A 49 -38.24 0.30 -77.85
N GLU A 50 -37.92 0.28 -76.54
CA GLU A 50 -36.56 0.10 -76.05
C GLU A 50 -36.00 -1.31 -76.29
N ASP A 51 -36.87 -2.32 -76.47
CA ASP A 51 -36.48 -3.69 -76.81
C ASP A 51 -36.33 -3.89 -78.33
N GLY A 52 -36.52 -2.82 -79.13
CA GLY A 52 -36.35 -2.83 -80.59
C GLY A 52 -37.66 -2.83 -81.38
N LEU A 53 -38.81 -2.64 -80.74
CA LEU A 53 -40.07 -2.39 -81.45
C LEU A 53 -40.02 -1.02 -82.17
N SER A 54 -40.67 -0.91 -83.32
CA SER A 54 -40.79 0.36 -84.06
C SER A 54 -41.52 1.45 -83.28
N THR A 55 -42.49 1.06 -82.45
CA THR A 55 -43.22 1.90 -81.49
C THR A 55 -44.06 1.00 -80.56
N ASN A 56 -44.45 1.51 -79.40
CA ASN A 56 -45.31 0.80 -78.45
C ASN A 56 -46.76 0.65 -78.93
N GLU A 57 -47.23 1.48 -79.85
CA GLU A 57 -48.63 1.50 -80.27
C GLU A 57 -48.87 0.61 -81.51
N PHE A 58 -49.59 -0.49 -81.31
CA PHE A 58 -49.96 -1.43 -82.37
C PHE A 58 -51.34 -1.11 -82.96
N ASN A 59 -51.49 -1.35 -84.27
CA ASN A 59 -52.74 -1.09 -84.98
C ASN A 59 -53.71 -2.28 -84.87
N ARG A 60 -55.00 -1.98 -84.68
CA ARG A 60 -56.05 -3.00 -84.65
C ARG A 60 -56.11 -3.78 -85.95
N PHE A 61 -56.26 -5.10 -85.85
CA PHE A 61 -56.33 -6.03 -86.98
C PHE A 61 -55.09 -6.07 -87.89
N SER A 62 -54.00 -5.41 -87.49
CA SER A 62 -52.75 -5.38 -88.26
C SER A 62 -51.79 -6.42 -87.73
N TYR A 63 -52.11 -7.70 -87.89
CA TYR A 63 -51.22 -8.79 -87.49
C TYR A 63 -51.41 -10.00 -88.41
N CYS A 64 -50.32 -10.67 -88.74
CA CYS A 64 -50.36 -11.92 -89.51
C CYS A 64 -49.16 -12.81 -89.18
N GLN A 65 -49.33 -14.11 -89.39
CA GLN A 65 -48.23 -15.06 -89.29
C GLN A 65 -47.64 -15.29 -90.68
N GLY A 66 -46.34 -15.00 -90.83
CA GLY A 66 -45.61 -15.17 -92.07
C GLY A 66 -45.14 -16.60 -92.30
N SER A 67 -44.60 -16.86 -93.50
CA SER A 67 -43.94 -18.14 -93.81
C SER A 67 -42.76 -18.40 -92.89
N GLY A 68 -42.63 -19.63 -92.36
CA GLY A 68 -41.53 -20.02 -91.46
C GLY A 68 -41.84 -19.85 -89.96
N GLY A 69 -42.97 -19.27 -89.59
CA GLY A 69 -43.36 -19.05 -88.19
C GLY A 69 -43.02 -17.66 -87.65
N LEU A 70 -42.58 -16.74 -88.53
CA LEU A 70 -42.40 -15.33 -88.21
C LEU A 70 -43.73 -14.69 -87.85
N LEU A 71 -43.72 -13.80 -86.85
CA LEU A 71 -44.88 -13.06 -86.40
C LEU A 71 -44.75 -11.61 -86.87
N LEU A 72 -45.75 -11.12 -87.58
CA LEU A 72 -45.78 -9.75 -88.10
C LEU A 72 -46.86 -8.97 -87.38
N PHE A 73 -46.47 -7.82 -86.81
CA PHE A 73 -47.37 -6.91 -86.12
C PHE A 73 -47.20 -5.50 -86.69
N GLY A 74 -48.28 -4.98 -87.28
CA GLY A 74 -48.37 -3.61 -87.75
C GLY A 74 -48.56 -2.63 -86.59
N SER A 75 -47.83 -1.54 -86.66
CA SER A 75 -47.78 -0.46 -85.69
C SER A 75 -48.03 0.88 -86.37
N VAL A 76 -48.13 1.95 -85.58
CA VAL A 76 -48.23 3.32 -86.11
C VAL A 76 -47.00 3.70 -86.94
N LYS A 77 -45.82 3.13 -86.65
CA LYS A 77 -44.55 3.38 -87.35
C LYS A 77 -44.05 2.18 -88.17
N GLY A 78 -44.93 1.56 -88.95
CA GLY A 78 -44.57 0.45 -89.85
C GLY A 78 -44.81 -0.94 -89.25
N ILE A 79 -44.01 -1.93 -89.63
CA ILE A 79 -44.27 -3.35 -89.31
C ILE A 79 -43.11 -3.91 -88.47
N ASN A 80 -43.43 -4.54 -87.34
CA ASN A 80 -42.51 -5.33 -86.54
C ASN A 80 -42.53 -6.77 -87.03
N ILE A 81 -41.38 -7.32 -87.41
CA ILE A 81 -41.21 -8.72 -87.81
C ILE A 81 -40.41 -9.40 -86.71
N ILE A 82 -41.01 -10.41 -86.08
CA ILE A 82 -40.46 -11.08 -84.91
C ILE A 82 -40.24 -12.54 -85.24
N ASP A 83 -39.02 -13.02 -84.98
CA ASP A 83 -38.68 -14.44 -84.95
C ASP A 83 -38.73 -14.94 -83.50
N PRO A 84 -39.76 -15.72 -83.13
CA PRO A 84 -39.92 -16.22 -81.76
C PRO A 84 -38.75 -17.10 -81.29
N GLU A 85 -38.17 -17.91 -82.18
CA GLU A 85 -37.10 -18.85 -81.83
C GLU A 85 -35.80 -18.08 -81.55
N ALA A 86 -35.45 -17.11 -82.41
CA ALA A 86 -34.27 -16.27 -82.23
C ALA A 86 -34.35 -15.42 -80.95
N LEU A 87 -35.52 -14.82 -80.69
CA LEU A 87 -35.72 -13.98 -79.51
C LEU A 87 -35.66 -14.79 -78.20
N LYS A 88 -36.28 -15.99 -78.16
CA LYS A 88 -36.18 -16.89 -77.00
C LYS A 88 -34.74 -17.32 -76.74
N LYS A 89 -33.97 -17.63 -77.78
CA LYS A 89 -32.56 -17.99 -77.65
C LYS A 89 -31.74 -16.82 -77.08
N GLN A 90 -32.01 -15.59 -77.52
CA GLN A 90 -31.35 -14.39 -76.99
C GLN A 90 -31.72 -14.11 -75.54
N LEU A 91 -32.99 -14.30 -75.16
CA LEU A 91 -33.43 -14.16 -73.76
C LEU A 91 -32.79 -15.22 -72.85
N GLN A 92 -32.55 -16.44 -73.35
CA GLN A 92 -31.82 -17.48 -72.61
C GLN A 92 -30.31 -17.20 -72.49
N LEU A 93 -29.74 -16.40 -73.40
CA LEU A 93 -28.34 -15.98 -73.41
C LEU A 93 -28.08 -14.74 -72.53
N SER A 94 -29.11 -14.15 -71.91
CA SER A 94 -28.96 -12.93 -71.13
C SER A 94 -28.01 -13.15 -69.95
N ASP A 95 -26.88 -12.45 -69.97
CA ASP A 95 -25.91 -12.39 -68.87
C ASP A 95 -26.62 -12.01 -67.56
N LYS A 96 -26.24 -12.70 -66.47
CA LYS A 96 -26.73 -12.37 -65.13
C LYS A 96 -26.47 -10.89 -64.83
N LEU A 97 -27.48 -10.17 -64.37
CA LEU A 97 -27.36 -8.78 -63.96
C LEU A 97 -26.27 -8.65 -62.88
N ARG A 98 -25.23 -7.86 -63.14
CA ARG A 98 -24.14 -7.60 -62.18
C ARG A 98 -24.14 -6.13 -61.76
N ILE A 99 -23.65 -5.88 -60.55
CA ILE A 99 -23.42 -4.54 -60.02
C ILE A 99 -21.91 -4.29 -59.96
N TYR A 100 -21.50 -3.11 -60.39
CA TYR A 100 -20.11 -2.65 -60.37
C TYR A 100 -19.97 -1.39 -59.53
N LEU A 101 -18.84 -1.28 -58.83
CA LEU A 101 -18.44 -0.06 -58.16
C LEU A 101 -17.86 0.89 -59.20
N ALA A 102 -18.40 2.10 -59.29
CA ALA A 102 -18.01 3.13 -60.26
C ALA A 102 -17.08 4.20 -59.64
N GLY A 103 -17.14 4.38 -58.31
CA GLY A 103 -16.30 5.35 -57.61
C GLY A 103 -16.41 5.26 -56.10
N ILE A 104 -15.31 5.57 -55.41
CA ILE A 104 -15.28 5.71 -53.94
C ILE A 104 -14.74 7.09 -53.62
N THR A 105 -15.53 7.91 -52.93
CA THR A 105 -15.08 9.20 -52.41
C THR A 105 -14.84 9.07 -50.92
N ARG A 106 -13.61 9.37 -50.49
CA ARG A 106 -13.22 9.44 -49.08
C ARG A 106 -12.22 10.56 -48.87
N TYR A 107 -12.04 10.93 -47.61
CA TYR A 107 -11.00 11.88 -47.24
C TYR A 107 -9.60 11.38 -47.61
N ASP A 108 -8.85 12.16 -48.39
CA ASP A 108 -7.45 11.90 -48.71
C ASP A 108 -6.55 12.82 -47.89
N SER A 109 -5.86 12.22 -46.92
CA SER A 109 -4.93 12.91 -46.03
C SER A 109 -3.79 13.61 -46.77
N ARG A 110 -3.44 13.18 -48.00
CA ARG A 110 -2.39 13.82 -48.80
C ARG A 110 -2.86 15.09 -49.49
N LYS A 111 -4.15 15.18 -49.83
CA LYS A 111 -4.76 16.33 -50.51
C LYS A 111 -5.48 17.28 -49.55
N GLY A 112 -5.69 16.86 -48.30
CA GLY A 112 -6.42 17.62 -47.29
C GLY A 112 -7.90 17.80 -47.60
N ALA A 113 -8.44 17.02 -48.54
CA ALA A 113 -9.80 17.13 -49.05
C ALA A 113 -10.33 15.75 -49.45
N ASP A 114 -11.66 15.66 -49.63
CA ASP A 114 -12.29 14.47 -50.16
C ASP A 114 -11.85 14.22 -51.60
N SER A 115 -11.46 12.98 -51.90
CA SER A 115 -11.02 12.59 -53.24
C SER A 115 -11.72 11.32 -53.70
N THR A 116 -12.12 11.31 -54.97
CA THR A 116 -12.76 10.16 -55.59
C THR A 116 -11.71 9.27 -56.27
N LEU A 117 -11.72 7.99 -55.93
CA LEU A 117 -10.89 6.95 -56.54
C LEU A 117 -11.73 6.22 -57.61
N TYR A 118 -11.18 6.10 -58.81
CA TYR A 118 -11.85 5.51 -59.99
C TYR A 118 -11.15 4.24 -60.53
N PHE A 119 -10.23 3.62 -59.77
CA PHE A 119 -9.42 2.49 -60.26
C PHE A 119 -10.01 1.11 -59.92
N GLY A 120 -9.70 0.11 -60.75
CA GLY A 120 -10.24 -1.26 -60.78
C GLY A 120 -10.52 -1.87 -59.40
N PHE A 121 -11.80 -2.04 -59.12
CA PHE A 121 -12.33 -2.45 -57.82
C PHE A 121 -12.24 -3.96 -57.56
N ASP A 122 -11.75 -4.74 -58.53
CA ASP A 122 -11.63 -6.21 -58.44
C ASP A 122 -10.59 -6.68 -57.40
N GLN A 123 -9.76 -5.77 -56.87
CA GLN A 123 -8.75 -6.03 -55.83
C GLN A 123 -8.85 -5.07 -54.64
N LEU A 124 -10.01 -4.44 -54.41
CA LEU A 124 -10.14 -3.54 -53.28
C LEU A 124 -10.14 -4.35 -51.98
N GLY A 125 -9.08 -4.22 -51.18
CA GLY A 125 -9.06 -4.69 -49.80
C GLY A 125 -9.96 -3.84 -48.88
N ALA A 126 -9.85 -4.05 -47.57
CA ALA A 126 -10.59 -3.28 -46.58
C ALA A 126 -10.29 -1.77 -46.69
N LEU A 127 -11.35 -0.97 -46.74
CA LEU A 127 -11.26 0.49 -46.84
C LEU A 127 -11.06 1.08 -45.44
N HIS A 128 -9.88 1.62 -45.19
CA HIS A 128 -9.59 2.29 -43.91
C HIS A 128 -10.03 3.77 -43.92
N LEU A 129 -10.83 4.17 -42.93
CA LEU A 129 -11.28 5.52 -42.66
C LEU A 129 -10.65 6.04 -41.34
N PRO A 130 -9.98 7.19 -41.35
CA PRO A 130 -9.35 7.74 -40.14
C PRO A 130 -10.38 8.28 -39.15
N ALA A 131 -10.06 8.27 -37.86
CA ALA A 131 -10.98 8.65 -36.78
C ALA A 131 -11.59 10.06 -36.92
N ALA A 132 -10.84 10.99 -37.53
CA ALA A 132 -11.24 12.38 -37.75
C ALA A 132 -12.14 12.58 -38.99
N HIS A 133 -12.09 11.70 -39.98
CA HIS A 133 -12.82 11.84 -41.25
C HIS A 133 -13.57 10.55 -41.58
N ARG A 134 -14.87 10.54 -41.29
CA ARG A 134 -15.76 9.38 -41.37
C ARG A 134 -16.77 9.47 -42.52
N TYR A 135 -16.50 10.36 -43.47
CA TYR A 135 -17.28 10.52 -44.69
C TYR A 135 -16.89 9.45 -45.70
N LEU A 136 -17.89 8.75 -46.22
CA LEU A 136 -17.75 7.77 -47.28
C LEU A 136 -18.88 7.94 -48.29
N ASN A 137 -18.54 8.08 -49.56
CA ASN A 137 -19.50 8.04 -50.66
C ASN A 137 -19.13 6.93 -51.65
N LEU A 138 -20.13 6.15 -52.04
CA LEU A 138 -20.00 5.01 -52.94
C LEU A 138 -20.89 5.23 -54.15
N SER A 139 -20.31 5.19 -55.35
CA SER A 139 -21.03 5.27 -56.62
C SER A 139 -21.02 3.91 -57.31
N PHE A 140 -22.14 3.42 -57.81
CA PHE A 140 -22.26 2.08 -58.41
C PHE A 140 -23.16 2.08 -59.65
N SER A 141 -22.99 1.09 -60.52
CA SER A 141 -23.75 0.92 -61.76
C SER A 141 -24.10 -0.54 -62.02
N LEU A 142 -25.13 -0.78 -62.82
CA LEU A 142 -25.52 -2.13 -63.26
C LEU A 142 -24.88 -2.47 -64.60
N SER A 143 -24.73 -3.77 -64.89
CA SER A 143 -24.27 -4.28 -66.19
C SER A 143 -25.26 -4.01 -67.33
N SER A 144 -26.55 -3.85 -67.00
CA SER A 144 -27.56 -3.44 -67.98
C SER A 144 -27.39 -1.98 -68.35
N LEU A 145 -27.47 -1.67 -69.65
CA LEU A 145 -27.50 -0.30 -70.17
C LEU A 145 -28.91 0.13 -70.62
N VAL A 146 -29.90 -0.76 -70.50
CA VAL A 146 -31.28 -0.50 -70.89
C VAL A 146 -31.96 0.33 -69.79
N ARG A 147 -32.50 1.50 -70.15
CA ARG A 147 -33.26 2.38 -69.23
C ARG A 147 -32.56 2.62 -67.90
N ILE A 148 -31.31 3.09 -67.95
CA ILE A 148 -30.47 3.35 -66.77
C ILE A 148 -31.17 4.22 -65.70
N ALA A 149 -32.00 5.18 -66.12
CA ALA A 149 -32.77 6.06 -65.24
C ALA A 149 -33.87 5.35 -64.41
N ASP A 150 -34.20 4.10 -64.74
CA ASP A 150 -35.17 3.28 -64.03
C ASP A 150 -34.52 2.23 -63.13
N HIS A 151 -33.20 2.09 -63.17
CA HIS A 151 -32.49 1.25 -62.23
C HIS A 151 -32.70 1.75 -60.81
N SER A 152 -32.88 0.80 -59.89
CA SER A 152 -33.02 1.11 -58.48
C SER A 152 -32.10 0.28 -57.62
N PHE A 153 -31.84 0.74 -56.41
CA PHE A 153 -30.79 0.16 -55.57
C PHE A 153 -31.24 0.04 -54.12
N ALA A 154 -30.65 -0.92 -53.42
CA ALA A 154 -30.79 -1.09 -51.98
C ALA A 154 -29.43 -1.45 -51.37
N TYR A 155 -29.22 -1.01 -50.13
CA TYR A 155 -27.99 -1.31 -49.40
C TYR A 155 -28.29 -1.84 -47.99
N LYS A 156 -27.29 -2.48 -47.39
CA LYS A 156 -27.30 -2.95 -46.01
C LYS A 156 -25.93 -2.74 -45.40
N ILE A 157 -25.90 -2.28 -44.15
CA ILE A 157 -24.68 -2.13 -43.34
C ILE A 157 -24.79 -3.08 -42.16
N ALA A 158 -23.79 -3.94 -42.00
CA ALA A 158 -23.68 -4.84 -40.86
C ALA A 158 -22.26 -4.82 -40.31
N PRO A 159 -22.06 -5.02 -38.99
CA PRO A 159 -20.73 -5.32 -38.46
C PRO A 159 -20.18 -6.58 -39.15
N ALA A 160 -18.89 -6.60 -39.49
CA ALA A 160 -18.28 -7.70 -40.23
C ALA A 160 -18.46 -9.08 -39.55
N ASN A 161 -18.59 -9.10 -38.22
CA ASN A 161 -18.71 -10.30 -37.40
C ASN A 161 -20.14 -10.58 -36.89
N ALA A 162 -21.16 -9.83 -37.33
CA ALA A 162 -22.53 -9.99 -36.85
C ALA A 162 -23.37 -10.86 -37.80
N PRO A 163 -24.33 -11.66 -37.26
CA PRO A 163 -25.29 -12.39 -38.09
C PRO A 163 -26.11 -11.42 -38.95
N ASP A 164 -26.56 -11.90 -40.11
CA ASP A 164 -27.13 -11.11 -41.21
C ASP A 164 -28.55 -10.56 -40.91
N ALA A 165 -28.76 -9.94 -39.75
CA ALA A 165 -30.06 -9.53 -39.24
C ALA A 165 -30.52 -8.13 -39.69
N SER A 166 -29.68 -7.31 -40.33
CA SER A 166 -30.12 -5.97 -40.75
C SER A 166 -31.07 -6.01 -41.97
N GLU A 167 -32.05 -5.12 -42.01
CA GLU A 167 -32.95 -5.00 -43.16
C GLU A 167 -32.28 -4.27 -44.33
N TRP A 168 -32.75 -4.55 -45.56
CA TRP A 168 -32.31 -3.83 -46.75
C TRP A 168 -32.97 -2.46 -46.84
N ILE A 169 -32.16 -1.41 -46.97
CA ILE A 169 -32.63 -0.02 -47.10
C ILE A 169 -32.66 0.34 -48.58
N TYR A 170 -33.85 0.66 -49.09
CA TYR A 170 -34.06 1.04 -50.48
C TYR A 170 -33.74 2.53 -50.70
N ILE A 171 -32.88 2.82 -51.68
CA ILE A 171 -32.43 4.20 -52.00
C ILE A 171 -33.04 4.73 -53.31
N GLY A 172 -33.96 3.97 -53.90
CA GLY A 172 -34.64 4.35 -55.13
C GLY A 172 -33.69 4.38 -56.32
N LYS A 173 -33.85 5.37 -57.18
CA LYS A 173 -33.12 5.51 -58.45
C LYS A 173 -31.72 6.14 -58.32
N LYS A 174 -31.23 6.31 -57.09
CA LYS A 174 -29.92 6.92 -56.83
C LYS A 174 -28.82 5.87 -56.99
N SER A 175 -27.88 6.12 -57.89
CA SER A 175 -26.67 5.31 -58.10
C SER A 175 -25.53 5.65 -57.14
N GLN A 176 -25.82 6.39 -56.06
CA GLN A 176 -24.85 6.85 -55.07
C GLN A 176 -25.38 6.65 -53.65
N LEU A 177 -24.50 6.25 -52.74
CA LEU A 177 -24.75 6.09 -51.32
C LEU A 177 -23.81 7.01 -50.52
N ASP A 178 -24.40 7.94 -49.76
CA ASP A 178 -23.69 8.87 -48.88
C ASP A 178 -23.76 8.41 -47.42
N LEU A 179 -22.61 8.22 -46.80
CA LEU A 179 -22.45 7.86 -45.39
C LEU A 179 -21.64 8.95 -44.67
N PRO A 180 -22.30 9.94 -44.05
CA PRO A 180 -21.64 11.14 -43.55
C PRO A 180 -20.80 10.94 -42.28
N ASN A 181 -21.19 9.98 -41.44
CA ASN A 181 -20.53 9.75 -40.16
C ASN A 181 -20.70 8.30 -39.71
N LEU A 182 -19.91 7.41 -40.30
CA LEU A 182 -19.89 6.01 -39.89
C LEU A 182 -19.21 5.89 -38.51
N SER A 183 -19.85 5.23 -37.54
CA SER A 183 -19.25 5.01 -36.22
C SER A 183 -17.95 4.18 -36.31
N PRO A 184 -17.05 4.24 -35.31
CA PRO A 184 -15.85 3.41 -35.27
C PRO A 184 -16.20 1.93 -35.23
N GLY A 185 -15.47 1.11 -35.99
CA GLY A 185 -15.67 -0.33 -36.06
C GLY A 185 -15.44 -0.91 -37.46
N HIS A 186 -15.61 -2.23 -37.54
CA HIS A 186 -15.47 -2.99 -38.78
C HIS A 186 -16.84 -3.31 -39.37
N TYR A 187 -17.11 -2.81 -40.56
CA TYR A 187 -18.39 -2.92 -41.24
C TYR A 187 -18.25 -3.62 -42.59
N GLN A 188 -19.30 -4.32 -42.97
CA GLN A 188 -19.51 -4.83 -44.31
C GLN A 188 -20.74 -4.16 -44.92
N ILE A 189 -20.51 -3.39 -45.98
CA ILE A 189 -21.55 -2.71 -46.75
C ILE A 189 -21.90 -3.61 -47.93
N ARG A 190 -23.16 -4.02 -48.05
CA ARG A 190 -23.68 -4.80 -49.18
C ARG A 190 -24.64 -3.96 -50.00
N ILE A 191 -24.52 -3.99 -51.32
CA ILE A 191 -25.34 -3.22 -52.25
C ILE A 191 -25.89 -4.17 -53.31
N ARG A 192 -27.20 -4.09 -53.57
CA ARG A 192 -27.86 -4.80 -54.66
C ARG A 192 -28.59 -3.80 -55.55
N GLY A 193 -28.70 -4.12 -56.83
CA GLY A 193 -29.45 -3.31 -57.78
C GLY A 193 -30.58 -4.09 -58.44
N TYR A 194 -31.54 -3.34 -58.94
CA TYR A 194 -32.70 -3.82 -59.68
C TYR A 194 -32.72 -3.13 -61.03
N ASP A 195 -32.91 -3.91 -62.09
CA ASP A 195 -33.08 -3.36 -63.43
C ASP A 195 -34.46 -2.69 -63.61
N HIS A 196 -34.72 -2.18 -64.83
CA HIS A 196 -36.00 -1.57 -65.17
C HIS A 196 -37.21 -2.52 -65.11
N ARG A 197 -36.98 -3.84 -65.06
CA ARG A 197 -37.99 -4.90 -64.94
C ARG A 197 -38.17 -5.36 -63.49
N GLY A 198 -37.39 -4.80 -62.55
CA GLY A 198 -37.39 -5.20 -61.14
C GLY A 198 -36.58 -6.46 -60.85
N ILE A 199 -35.79 -6.96 -61.81
CA ILE A 199 -34.91 -8.12 -61.63
C ILE A 199 -33.73 -7.71 -60.75
N CYS A 200 -33.55 -8.41 -59.63
CA CYS A 200 -32.48 -8.15 -58.67
C CYS A 200 -31.15 -8.80 -59.12
N THR A 201 -30.04 -8.13 -58.85
CA THR A 201 -28.70 -8.72 -58.93
C THR A 201 -28.60 -9.96 -58.01
N PRO A 202 -28.17 -11.14 -58.50
CA PRO A 202 -28.09 -12.35 -57.70
C PRO A 202 -26.97 -12.30 -56.65
N GLU A 203 -25.89 -11.59 -56.96
CA GLU A 203 -24.76 -11.38 -56.06
C GLU A 203 -24.67 -9.88 -55.70
N PRO A 204 -24.75 -9.51 -54.40
CA PRO A 204 -24.57 -8.13 -53.99
C PRO A 204 -23.09 -7.72 -54.07
N LEU A 205 -22.85 -6.45 -54.35
CA LEU A 205 -21.53 -5.83 -54.18
C LEU A 205 -21.21 -5.72 -52.70
N VAL A 206 -20.06 -6.24 -52.28
CA VAL A 206 -19.63 -6.26 -50.86
C VAL A 206 -18.37 -5.41 -50.69
N ILE A 207 -18.40 -4.47 -49.74
CA ILE A 207 -17.30 -3.57 -49.43
C ILE A 207 -17.01 -3.65 -47.93
N GLU A 208 -15.77 -3.98 -47.57
CA GLU A 208 -15.30 -3.97 -46.20
C GLU A 208 -14.76 -2.59 -45.83
N VAL A 209 -15.20 -2.05 -44.69
CA VAL A 209 -14.83 -0.72 -44.22
C VAL A 209 -14.38 -0.81 -42.77
N ASP A 210 -13.21 -0.24 -42.50
CA ASP A 210 -12.62 -0.17 -41.16
C ASP A 210 -12.50 1.30 -40.73
N VAL A 211 -13.26 1.67 -39.69
CA VAL A 211 -13.30 3.04 -39.17
C VAL A 211 -12.51 3.11 -37.87
N ALA A 212 -11.40 3.85 -37.88
CA ALA A 212 -10.53 3.99 -36.73
C ALA A 212 -11.19 4.76 -35.56
N GLU A 213 -10.89 4.36 -34.33
CA GLU A 213 -11.25 5.11 -33.12
C GLU A 213 -10.12 6.07 -32.71
N PHE A 214 -10.45 7.13 -31.96
CA PHE A 214 -9.44 8.05 -31.43
C PHE A 214 -8.56 7.38 -30.38
N PHE A 215 -7.25 7.68 -30.40
CA PHE A 215 -6.28 7.07 -29.48
C PHE A 215 -6.63 7.24 -28.00
N TYR A 216 -7.23 8.36 -27.60
CA TYR A 216 -7.57 8.64 -26.19
C TYR A 216 -8.76 7.82 -25.66
N LYS A 217 -9.49 7.11 -26.53
CA LYS A 217 -10.57 6.19 -26.14
C LYS A 217 -10.11 4.75 -25.99
N THR A 218 -8.84 4.47 -26.25
CA THR A 218 -8.27 3.13 -26.11
C THR A 218 -7.91 2.85 -24.64
N TRP A 219 -7.96 1.57 -24.25
CA TRP A 219 -7.75 1.14 -22.86
C TRP A 219 -6.38 1.58 -22.29
N TRP A 220 -5.32 1.56 -23.11
CA TRP A 220 -3.96 1.90 -22.66
C TRP A 220 -3.84 3.38 -22.29
N PHE A 221 -4.62 4.26 -22.91
CA PHE A 221 -4.62 5.68 -22.58
C PHE A 221 -5.19 5.92 -21.17
N TYR A 222 -6.26 5.21 -20.79
CA TYR A 222 -6.79 5.26 -19.43
C TYR A 222 -5.75 4.77 -18.39
N VAL A 223 -4.99 3.72 -18.72
CA VAL A 223 -3.90 3.23 -17.88
C VAL A 223 -2.81 4.30 -17.70
N LEU A 224 -2.43 4.98 -18.79
CA LEU A 224 -1.45 6.07 -18.76
C LEU A 224 -1.93 7.23 -17.87
N CYS A 225 -3.21 7.59 -17.95
CA CYS A 225 -3.80 8.61 -17.08
C CYS A 225 -3.88 8.18 -15.61
N ALA A 226 -4.10 6.89 -15.31
CA ALA A 226 -4.19 6.37 -13.96
C ALA A 226 -2.82 6.20 -13.26
N LEU A 227 -1.76 5.89 -14.02
CA LEU A 227 -0.40 5.65 -13.53
C LEU A 227 0.14 6.73 -12.57
N PRO A 228 0.07 8.05 -12.85
CA PRO A 228 0.59 9.07 -11.94
C PRO A 228 -0.16 9.09 -10.60
N PHE A 229 -1.47 8.84 -10.59
CA PHE A 229 -2.25 8.76 -9.36
C PHE A 229 -1.87 7.53 -8.53
N LEU A 230 -1.65 6.39 -9.18
CA LEU A 230 -1.18 5.17 -8.51
C LEU A 230 0.21 5.35 -7.92
N LEU A 231 1.13 5.99 -8.66
CA LEU A 231 2.46 6.31 -8.16
C LEU A 231 2.41 7.29 -6.98
N ALA A 232 1.62 8.37 -7.09
CA ALA A 232 1.45 9.33 -6.00
C ALA A 232 0.88 8.65 -4.74
N ALA A 233 -0.14 7.81 -4.89
CA ALA A 233 -0.70 7.02 -3.79
C ALA A 233 0.35 6.07 -3.18
N PHE A 234 1.14 5.38 -4.01
CA PHE A 234 2.22 4.50 -3.55
C PHE A 234 3.28 5.26 -2.73
N PHE A 235 3.77 6.39 -3.24
CA PHE A 235 4.72 7.23 -2.51
C PHE A 235 4.14 7.82 -1.23
N TRP A 236 2.86 8.21 -1.24
CA TRP A 236 2.17 8.72 -0.06
C TRP A 236 2.03 7.66 1.04
N ILE A 237 1.63 6.44 0.68
CA ILE A 237 1.54 5.31 1.61
C ILE A 237 2.91 4.97 2.19
N ARG A 238 3.96 4.92 1.35
CA ARG A 238 5.34 4.69 1.81
C ARG A 238 5.81 5.75 2.79
N ARG A 239 5.51 7.03 2.52
CA ARG A 239 5.83 8.12 3.44
C ARG A 239 5.13 7.96 4.78
N LEU A 240 3.84 7.63 4.79
CA LEU A 240 3.08 7.41 6.03
C LEU A 240 3.63 6.24 6.85
N GLN A 241 4.05 5.15 6.21
CA GLN A 241 4.69 4.04 6.91
C GLN A 241 6.00 4.46 7.59
N THR A 242 6.85 5.21 6.88
CA THR A 242 8.11 5.68 7.46
C THR A 242 7.92 6.66 8.62
N GLU A 243 6.89 7.51 8.59
CA GLU A 243 6.59 8.39 9.73
C GLU A 243 6.06 7.61 10.93
N ARG A 244 5.24 6.58 10.71
CA ARG A 244 4.78 5.70 11.80
C ARG A 244 5.94 4.99 12.49
N GLU A 245 6.86 4.40 11.72
CA GLU A 245 8.04 3.72 12.27
C GLU A 245 8.92 4.67 13.10
N ARG A 246 9.11 5.91 12.64
CA ARG A 246 9.86 6.93 13.40
C ARG A 246 9.17 7.30 14.69
N LEU A 247 7.85 7.50 14.65
CA LEU A 247 7.07 7.87 15.83
C LEU A 247 7.06 6.74 16.86
N GLU A 248 6.92 5.49 16.42
CA GLU A 248 7.00 4.31 17.30
C GLU A 248 8.38 4.17 17.94
N ALA A 249 9.45 4.39 17.18
CA ALA A 249 10.82 4.38 17.71
C ALA A 249 11.05 5.50 18.75
N GLU A 250 10.53 6.71 18.50
CA GLU A 250 10.64 7.82 19.44
C GLU A 250 9.84 7.55 20.72
N VAL A 251 8.61 7.06 20.60
CA VAL A 251 7.79 6.68 21.76
C VAL A 251 8.49 5.59 22.57
N ALA A 252 9.02 4.55 21.93
CA ALA A 252 9.75 3.48 22.63
C ALA A 252 10.98 4.01 23.37
N ALA A 253 11.77 4.90 22.75
CA ALA A 253 12.93 5.53 23.39
C ALA A 253 12.52 6.39 24.59
N ARG A 254 11.45 7.18 24.47
CA ARG A 254 10.92 8.00 25.56
C ARG A 254 10.38 7.15 26.71
N THR A 255 9.68 6.06 26.41
CA THR A 255 9.15 5.14 27.42
C THR A 255 10.28 4.47 28.19
N GLU A 256 11.35 4.04 27.51
CA GLU A 256 12.52 3.45 28.17
C GLU A 256 13.26 4.49 29.03
N GLN A 257 13.37 5.75 28.56
CA GLN A 257 13.95 6.83 29.36
C GLN A 257 13.13 7.07 30.65
N ILE A 258 11.81 7.19 30.54
CA ILE A 258 10.92 7.37 31.69
C ILE A 258 11.04 6.19 32.67
N ARG A 259 11.19 4.96 32.16
CA ARG A 259 11.37 3.77 33.00
C ARG A 259 12.67 3.86 33.82
N ARG A 260 13.78 4.24 33.18
CA ARG A 260 15.08 4.43 33.86
C ARG A 260 15.04 5.57 34.87
N ASP A 261 14.44 6.70 34.51
CA ASP A 261 14.31 7.84 35.41
C ASP A 261 13.47 7.45 36.64
N LYS A 262 12.39 6.69 36.45
CA LYS A 262 11.58 6.15 37.54
C LYS A 262 12.37 5.20 38.44
N GLU A 263 13.12 4.26 37.88
CA GLU A 263 13.99 3.34 38.63
C GLU A 263 15.03 4.12 39.45
N MET A 264 15.67 5.14 38.88
CA MET A 264 16.59 6.02 39.60
C MET A 264 15.91 6.78 40.74
N ILE A 265 14.72 7.35 40.50
CA ILE A 265 13.96 8.06 41.53
C ILE A 265 13.59 7.12 42.68
N GLU A 266 13.16 5.88 42.37
CA GLU A 266 12.83 4.88 43.39
C GLU A 266 14.06 4.50 44.24
N GLN A 267 15.23 4.31 43.61
CA GLN A 267 16.48 4.06 44.32
C GLN A 267 16.91 5.24 45.20
N GLN A 268 16.80 6.48 44.69
CA GLN A 268 17.10 7.68 45.45
C GLN A 268 16.15 7.84 46.64
N ALA A 269 14.85 7.59 46.45
CA ALA A 269 13.86 7.63 47.50
C ALA A 269 14.13 6.57 48.58
N ALA A 270 14.50 5.34 48.18
CA ALA A 270 14.89 4.29 49.12
C ALA A 270 16.12 4.66 49.94
N LYS A 271 17.18 5.20 49.29
CA LYS A 271 18.39 5.68 49.97
C LYS A 271 18.08 6.82 50.93
N LEU A 272 17.22 7.76 50.54
CA LEU A 272 16.83 8.87 51.39
C LEU A 272 16.07 8.40 52.63
N ARG A 273 15.15 7.43 52.48
CA ARG A 273 14.46 6.81 53.61
C ARG A 273 15.43 6.11 54.56
N ALA A 274 16.37 5.34 54.02
CA ALA A 274 17.39 4.68 54.85
C ALA A 274 18.24 5.68 55.64
N LEU A 275 18.63 6.80 55.02
CA LEU A 275 19.36 7.88 55.70
C LEU A 275 18.51 8.54 56.81
N ASP A 276 17.23 8.78 56.55
CA ASP A 276 16.33 9.39 57.53
C ASP A 276 16.07 8.47 58.73
N GLU A 277 15.90 7.16 58.48
CA GLU A 277 15.82 6.15 59.53
C GLU A 277 17.10 6.08 60.36
N PHE A 278 18.27 6.05 59.71
CA PHE A 278 19.56 6.06 60.40
C PHE A 278 19.71 7.30 61.28
N LYS A 279 19.42 8.48 60.73
CA LYS A 279 19.46 9.75 61.45
C LYS A 279 18.53 9.73 62.66
N SER A 280 17.32 9.22 62.50
CA SER A 280 16.33 9.11 63.58
C SER A 280 16.84 8.19 64.70
N ARG A 281 17.31 6.98 64.36
CA ARG A 281 17.88 6.03 65.33
C ARG A 281 19.09 6.62 66.06
N PHE A 282 19.97 7.30 65.34
CA PHE A 282 21.14 7.98 65.90
C PHE A 282 20.75 9.02 66.96
N PHE A 283 19.79 9.91 66.66
CA PHE A 283 19.32 10.92 67.63
C PHE A 283 18.61 10.31 68.83
N THR A 284 17.81 9.26 68.61
CA THR A 284 17.16 8.53 69.71
C THR A 284 18.20 7.93 70.65
N ASN A 285 19.21 7.24 70.12
CA ASN A 285 20.27 6.62 70.90
C ASN A 285 21.09 7.66 71.69
N ILE A 286 21.50 8.76 71.05
CA ILE A 286 22.20 9.86 71.73
C ILE A 286 21.38 10.40 72.89
N SER A 287 20.08 10.62 72.68
CA SER A 287 19.19 11.15 73.71
C SER A 287 19.10 10.23 74.93
N HIS A 288 19.09 8.91 74.70
CA HIS A 288 19.10 7.91 75.78
C HIS A 288 20.45 7.86 76.52
N GLU A 289 21.56 7.86 75.79
CA GLU A 289 22.92 7.86 76.36
C GLU A 289 23.22 9.14 77.16
N PHE A 290 22.61 10.27 76.82
CA PHE A 290 22.67 11.50 77.61
C PHE A 290 21.74 11.50 78.82
N ARG A 291 20.53 10.96 78.68
CA ARG A 291 19.53 10.97 79.77
C ARG A 291 20.02 10.17 80.98
N THR A 292 20.63 9.00 80.76
CA THR A 292 21.10 8.10 81.82
C THR A 292 22.07 8.77 82.81
N PRO A 293 23.23 9.32 82.39
CA PRO A 293 24.16 9.99 83.30
C PRO A 293 23.54 11.26 83.92
N LEU A 294 22.72 11.99 83.16
CA LEU A 294 22.05 13.19 83.67
C LEU A 294 21.04 12.88 84.78
N THR A 295 20.28 11.79 84.65
CA THR A 295 19.35 11.31 85.70
C THR A 295 20.12 10.90 86.95
N VAL A 296 21.27 10.23 86.82
CA VAL A 296 22.12 9.87 87.96
C VAL A 296 22.68 11.13 88.64
N ILE A 297 23.18 12.10 87.88
CA ILE A 297 23.70 13.37 88.42
C ILE A 297 22.61 14.13 89.18
N SER A 298 21.42 14.27 88.58
CA SER A 298 20.28 14.97 89.19
C SER A 298 19.75 14.25 90.44
N GLY A 299 19.68 12.92 90.40
CA GLY A 299 19.29 12.08 91.53
C GLY A 299 20.27 12.19 92.70
N MET A 300 21.57 12.07 92.44
CA MET A 300 22.62 12.19 93.45
C MET A 300 22.68 13.60 94.04
N ALA A 301 22.55 14.64 93.23
CA ALA A 301 22.48 16.02 93.71
C ALA A 301 21.30 16.23 94.68
N THR A 302 20.16 15.57 94.42
CA THR A 302 18.99 15.60 95.30
C THR A 302 19.24 14.85 96.62
N GLN A 303 19.86 13.67 96.55
CA GLN A 303 20.19 12.85 97.72
C GLN A 303 21.22 13.52 98.63
N ILE A 304 22.27 14.13 98.07
CA ILE A 304 23.27 14.92 98.82
C ILE A 304 22.60 16.09 99.52
N ARG A 305 21.66 16.78 98.85
CA ARG A 305 20.92 17.92 99.44
C ARG A 305 20.04 17.50 100.63
N GLN A 306 19.45 16.31 100.57
CA GLN A 306 18.56 15.80 101.63
C GLN A 306 19.33 15.21 102.80
N GLN A 307 20.40 14.46 102.55
CA GLN A 307 21.19 13.75 103.56
C GLN A 307 22.68 13.84 103.27
N PRO A 308 23.31 15.01 103.55
CA PRO A 308 24.71 15.26 103.20
C PRO A 308 25.67 14.25 103.87
N GLY A 309 25.46 13.95 105.16
CA GLY A 309 26.36 13.07 105.92
C GLY A 309 26.45 11.62 105.41
N GLN A 310 25.45 11.14 104.65
CA GLN A 310 25.43 9.77 104.13
C GLN A 310 25.88 9.67 102.66
N TRP A 311 25.55 10.69 101.85
CA TRP A 311 25.70 10.61 100.39
C TRP A 311 26.75 11.55 99.81
N LEU A 312 27.36 12.45 100.60
CA LEU A 312 28.30 13.45 100.07
C LEU A 312 29.48 12.82 99.33
N GLU A 313 30.13 11.81 99.90
CA GLU A 313 31.31 11.18 99.30
C GLU A 313 30.94 10.35 98.06
N LYS A 314 30.06 9.35 98.22
CA LYS A 314 29.61 8.47 97.12
C LYS A 314 28.86 9.21 96.02
N GLY A 315 28.04 10.19 96.38
CA GLY A 315 27.27 11.00 95.44
C GLY A 315 28.16 11.93 94.63
N MET A 316 29.19 12.54 95.24
CA MET A 316 30.14 13.38 94.52
C MET A 316 30.96 12.55 93.51
N GLU A 317 31.40 11.35 93.90
CA GLU A 317 32.10 10.43 92.99
C GLU A 317 31.22 10.04 91.78
N LEU A 318 29.96 9.68 92.02
CA LEU A 318 29.01 9.34 90.95
C LEU A 318 28.70 10.54 90.05
N ILE A 319 28.57 11.75 90.59
CA ILE A 319 28.38 12.97 89.80
C ILE A 319 29.60 13.24 88.93
N GLN A 320 30.81 13.17 89.50
CA GLN A 320 32.05 13.42 88.76
C GLN A 320 32.24 12.41 87.63
N ARG A 321 32.03 11.12 87.91
CA ARG A 321 32.16 10.05 86.92
C ARG A 321 31.15 10.21 85.76
N ASN A 322 29.88 10.49 86.07
CA ASN A 322 28.85 10.65 85.04
C ASN A 322 29.03 11.97 84.24
N SER A 323 29.57 13.02 84.86
CA SER A 323 29.94 14.26 84.19
C SER A 323 31.08 14.03 83.18
N GLN A 324 32.11 13.29 83.58
CA GLN A 324 33.22 12.91 82.70
C GLN A 324 32.75 12.01 81.55
N GLN A 325 31.81 11.09 81.81
CA GLN A 325 31.18 10.27 80.78
C GLN A 325 30.38 11.11 79.77
N LEU A 326 29.61 12.09 80.24
CA LEU A 326 28.86 13.00 79.37
C LEU A 326 29.80 13.85 78.49
N LEU A 327 30.89 14.36 79.07
CA LEU A 327 31.91 15.10 78.34
C LEU A 327 32.59 14.24 77.26
N SER A 328 32.89 12.97 77.57
CA SER A 328 33.41 12.01 76.61
C SER A 328 32.44 11.78 75.44
N LEU A 329 31.14 11.61 75.73
CA LEU A 329 30.11 11.44 74.69
C LEU A 329 29.99 12.68 73.78
N ILE A 330 30.07 13.88 74.35
CA ILE A 330 30.04 15.14 73.58
C ILE A 330 31.26 15.23 72.65
N ASN A 331 32.45 14.92 73.16
CA ASN A 331 33.68 14.93 72.35
C ASN A 331 33.61 13.91 71.21
N GLN A 332 33.09 12.70 71.48
CA GLN A 332 32.87 11.68 70.44
C GLN A 332 31.93 12.17 69.33
N ILE A 333 30.86 12.89 69.67
CA ILE A 333 29.94 13.47 68.68
C ILE A 333 30.62 14.59 67.88
N LEU A 334 31.41 15.45 68.52
CA LEU A 334 32.18 16.49 67.83
C LEU A 334 33.21 15.90 66.87
N ASP A 335 33.90 14.84 67.28
CA ASP A 335 34.85 14.13 66.43
C ASP A 335 34.15 13.45 65.24
N LEU A 336 32.98 12.85 65.45
CA LEU A 336 32.15 12.32 64.36
C LEU A 336 31.72 13.41 63.37
N ARG A 337 31.31 14.58 63.85
CA ARG A 337 30.98 15.74 62.98
C ARG A 337 32.17 16.25 62.19
N LYS A 338 33.36 16.27 62.80
CA LYS A 338 34.61 16.64 62.10
C LYS A 338 34.97 15.61 61.03
N LEU A 339 34.73 14.33 61.29
CA LEU A 339 34.87 13.26 60.29
C LEU A 339 33.90 13.43 59.12
N GLU A 340 32.60 13.63 59.37
CA GLU A 340 31.57 13.80 58.33
C GLU A 340 31.82 15.01 57.42
N SER A 341 32.34 16.11 57.98
CA SER A 341 32.62 17.35 57.25
C SER A 341 33.99 17.36 56.56
N GLY A 342 34.81 16.31 56.74
CA GLY A 342 36.19 16.27 56.24
C GLY A 342 37.15 17.22 56.95
N ALA A 343 36.74 17.81 58.08
CA ALA A 343 37.51 18.76 58.87
C ALA A 343 38.48 18.08 59.86
N LEU A 344 38.49 16.74 59.92
CA LEU A 344 39.46 16.00 60.74
C LEU A 344 40.84 16.00 60.06
N THR A 345 41.79 16.73 60.63
CA THR A 345 43.19 16.71 60.20
C THR A 345 43.94 15.54 60.82
N ILE A 346 44.73 14.83 60.02
CA ILE A 346 45.62 13.75 60.47
C ILE A 346 47.03 14.32 60.59
N ASN A 347 47.67 14.13 61.74
CA ASN A 347 49.03 14.56 61.99
C ASN A 347 49.97 13.36 61.89
N LEU A 348 50.44 13.08 60.67
CA LEU A 348 51.30 11.94 60.41
C LEU A 348 52.72 12.18 60.92
N VAL A 349 53.24 11.19 61.64
CA VAL A 349 54.62 11.11 62.08
C VAL A 349 55.22 9.81 61.53
N ARG A 350 56.44 9.88 61.00
CA ARG A 350 57.20 8.72 60.54
C ARG A 350 57.89 8.05 61.73
N GLY A 351 57.64 6.77 61.96
CA GLY A 351 58.35 6.01 62.98
C GLY A 351 57.95 4.53 63.03
N ASN A 352 58.64 3.79 63.90
CA ASN A 352 58.31 2.39 64.14
C ASN A 352 57.05 2.28 65.00
N ILE A 353 55.97 1.79 64.40
CA ILE A 353 54.65 1.72 65.04
C ILE A 353 54.50 0.56 66.04
N ILE A 354 55.28 -0.52 65.88
CA ILE A 354 55.13 -1.74 66.68
C ILE A 354 55.38 -1.51 68.18
N PRO A 355 56.47 -0.82 68.60
CA PRO A 355 56.67 -0.46 70.00
C PRO A 355 55.53 0.41 70.56
N TYR A 356 54.95 1.29 69.74
CA TYR A 356 53.87 2.16 70.17
C TYR A 356 52.56 1.40 70.42
N LEU A 357 52.20 0.48 69.52
CA LEU A 357 51.03 -0.40 69.71
C LEU A 357 51.20 -1.32 70.92
N ARG A 358 52.41 -1.85 71.14
CA ARG A 358 52.73 -2.66 72.32
C ARG A 358 52.61 -1.84 73.60
N TYR A 359 53.13 -0.61 73.62
CA TYR A 359 52.99 0.31 74.75
C TYR A 359 51.52 0.58 75.11
N ILE A 360 50.66 0.82 74.10
CA ILE A 360 49.23 1.00 74.32
C ILE A 360 48.63 -0.26 74.93
N ALA A 361 48.92 -1.45 74.37
CA ALA A 361 48.38 -2.71 74.89
C ALA A 361 48.83 -3.01 76.33
N GLU A 362 50.10 -2.73 76.65
CA GLU A 362 50.66 -2.90 78.00
C GLU A 362 49.92 -2.08 79.05
N SER A 363 49.47 -0.87 78.71
CA SER A 363 48.69 -0.02 79.63
C SER A 363 47.36 -0.65 80.07
N PHE A 364 46.84 -1.63 79.32
CA PHE A 364 45.59 -2.34 79.63
C PHE A 364 45.80 -3.69 80.34
N VAL A 365 47.04 -4.19 80.45
CA VAL A 365 47.33 -5.51 81.03
C VAL A 365 46.87 -5.58 82.50
N GLN A 366 47.17 -4.57 83.31
CA GLN A 366 46.80 -4.55 84.72
C GLN A 366 45.28 -4.49 84.90
N LEU A 367 44.58 -3.75 84.04
CA LEU A 367 43.12 -3.68 84.05
C LEU A 367 42.49 -5.03 83.67
N ALA A 368 43.01 -5.70 82.64
CA ALA A 368 42.55 -7.02 82.22
C ALA A 368 42.77 -8.07 83.32
N GLN A 369 43.95 -8.07 83.96
CA GLN A 369 44.27 -8.97 85.07
C GLN A 369 43.31 -8.78 86.25
N SER A 370 42.93 -7.53 86.57
CA SER A 370 41.94 -7.23 87.63
C SER A 370 40.58 -7.89 87.40
N LYS A 371 40.27 -8.24 86.15
CA LYS A 371 39.04 -8.92 85.71
C LYS A 371 39.23 -10.41 85.38
N GLY A 372 40.41 -10.99 85.64
CA GLY A 372 40.73 -12.38 85.32
C GLY A 372 40.96 -12.65 83.84
N LEU A 373 41.29 -11.62 83.05
CA LEU A 373 41.55 -11.71 81.62
C LEU A 373 43.05 -11.68 81.32
N ARG A 374 43.47 -12.30 80.21
CA ARG A 374 44.85 -12.24 79.70
C ARG A 374 44.89 -11.54 78.36
N ILE A 375 45.85 -10.65 78.17
CA ILE A 375 46.12 -9.98 76.89
C ILE A 375 47.38 -10.58 76.29
N HIS A 376 47.28 -11.12 75.07
CA HIS A 376 48.41 -11.64 74.30
C HIS A 376 48.70 -10.68 73.15
N VAL A 377 49.96 -10.26 73.01
CA VAL A 377 50.40 -9.36 71.92
C VAL A 377 51.33 -10.13 70.99
N LEU A 378 50.84 -10.43 69.78
CA LEU A 378 51.55 -11.14 68.73
C LEU A 378 51.82 -10.16 67.59
N ALA A 379 53.10 -9.83 67.36
CA ALA A 379 53.50 -8.94 66.27
C ALA A 379 54.47 -9.66 65.34
N ASN A 380 54.19 -9.65 64.04
CA ASN A 380 55.07 -10.19 63.01
C ASN A 380 54.99 -9.31 61.74
N PRO A 381 56.02 -8.51 61.41
CA PRO A 381 57.37 -8.44 62.01
C PRO A 381 57.45 -7.56 63.27
N ASP A 382 58.54 -7.69 64.04
CA ASP A 382 58.79 -6.93 65.28
C ASP A 382 59.01 -5.42 65.09
N THR A 383 59.29 -4.97 63.86
CA THR A 383 59.51 -3.56 63.54
C THR A 383 58.87 -3.17 62.21
N VAL A 384 58.12 -2.08 62.18
CA VAL A 384 57.50 -1.53 60.96
C VAL A 384 57.58 -0.01 60.99
N ASP A 385 58.44 0.55 60.14
CA ASP A 385 58.53 2.01 59.93
C ASP A 385 57.44 2.48 58.99
N MET A 386 56.50 3.29 59.49
CA MET A 386 55.41 3.84 58.70
C MET A 386 54.99 5.23 59.18
N ASP A 387 54.22 5.92 58.35
CA ASP A 387 53.56 7.17 58.74
C ASP A 387 52.27 6.83 59.48
N TYR A 388 52.14 7.31 60.72
CA TYR A 388 50.93 7.13 61.52
C TYR A 388 50.68 8.36 62.38
N ASP A 389 49.42 8.54 62.81
CA ASP A 389 49.05 9.56 63.79
C ASP A 389 49.00 8.90 65.18
N PRO A 390 49.92 9.24 66.10
CA PRO A 390 49.96 8.61 67.42
C PRO A 390 48.66 8.78 68.21
N GLU A 391 48.08 9.98 68.23
CA GLU A 391 46.86 10.25 69.00
C GLU A 391 45.67 9.46 68.48
N LYS A 392 45.48 9.43 67.15
CA LYS A 392 44.40 8.65 66.54
C LYS A 392 44.60 7.16 66.75
N MET A 393 45.84 6.67 66.64
CA MET A 393 46.11 5.26 66.82
C MET A 393 45.93 4.80 68.28
N MET A 394 46.34 5.64 69.24
CA MET A 394 46.03 5.43 70.66
C MET A 394 44.53 5.37 70.90
N HIS A 395 43.75 6.30 70.32
CA HIS A 395 42.30 6.30 70.47
C HIS A 395 41.63 5.06 69.88
N ILE A 396 42.03 4.65 68.66
CA ILE A 396 41.50 3.45 68.00
C ILE A 396 41.79 2.21 68.83
N LEU A 397 43.06 1.96 69.16
CA LEU A 397 43.46 0.74 69.86
C LEU A 397 42.92 0.71 71.30
N SER A 398 42.90 1.84 72.00
CA SER A 398 42.33 1.93 73.35
C SER A 398 40.82 1.65 73.35
N ASN A 399 40.07 2.11 72.34
CA ASN A 399 38.65 1.82 72.22
C ASN A 399 38.39 0.33 71.94
N LEU A 400 39.19 -0.30 71.07
CA LEU A 400 39.07 -1.73 70.80
C LEU A 400 39.42 -2.58 72.04
N LEU A 401 40.54 -2.29 72.70
CA LEU A 401 40.98 -3.02 73.89
C LEU A 401 40.05 -2.82 75.08
N SER A 402 39.59 -1.60 75.34
CA SER A 402 38.64 -1.33 76.42
C SER A 402 37.29 -2.02 76.20
N ASN A 403 36.80 -2.08 74.95
CA ASN A 403 35.61 -2.85 74.60
C ASN A 403 35.83 -4.35 74.79
N ALA A 404 36.95 -4.91 74.30
CA ALA A 404 37.30 -6.32 74.51
C ALA A 404 37.31 -6.69 76.00
N ILE A 405 37.92 -5.87 76.86
CA ILE A 405 37.95 -6.06 78.33
C ILE A 405 36.57 -5.89 78.98
N LYS A 406 35.71 -5.03 78.41
CA LYS A 406 34.36 -4.77 78.95
C LYS A 406 33.40 -5.93 78.65
N TYR A 407 33.50 -6.54 77.47
CA TYR A 407 32.55 -7.52 76.97
C TYR A 407 33.03 -8.98 77.03
N THR A 408 34.25 -9.22 77.52
CA THR A 408 34.74 -10.56 77.85
C THR A 408 34.51 -10.87 79.33
N PRO A 409 33.70 -11.87 79.68
CA PRO A 409 33.57 -12.34 81.06
C PRO A 409 34.85 -13.09 81.48
N GLY A 410 35.28 -12.93 82.73
CA GLY A 410 36.44 -13.66 83.26
C GLY A 410 36.09 -15.10 83.68
N PRO A 411 36.97 -16.09 83.47
CA PRO A 411 38.27 -16.03 82.78
C PRO A 411 38.16 -16.06 81.24
N GLY A 412 39.01 -15.30 80.55
CA GLY A 412 39.02 -15.18 79.09
C GLY A 412 40.33 -14.60 78.53
N ASP A 413 40.47 -14.59 77.20
CA ASP A 413 41.68 -14.17 76.49
C ASP A 413 41.37 -13.09 75.44
N ILE A 414 42.28 -12.12 75.31
CA ILE A 414 42.24 -11.05 74.32
C ILE A 414 43.54 -11.08 73.53
N ASP A 415 43.47 -11.33 72.22
CA ASP A 415 44.62 -11.42 71.33
C ASP A 415 44.72 -10.14 70.47
N LEU A 416 45.83 -9.42 70.60
CA LEU A 416 46.23 -8.36 69.67
C LEU A 416 47.23 -8.95 68.67
N GLN A 417 46.77 -9.15 67.44
CA GLN A 417 47.57 -9.63 66.31
C GLN A 417 47.93 -8.45 65.41
N ILE A 418 49.22 -8.33 65.11
CA ILE A 418 49.75 -7.30 64.23
C ILE A 418 50.56 -7.99 63.14
N ASP A 419 50.04 -7.98 61.92
CA ASP A 419 50.63 -8.67 60.78
C ASP A 419 50.85 -7.72 59.61
N ARG A 420 51.98 -7.87 58.90
CA ARG A 420 52.16 -7.22 57.61
C ARG A 420 51.46 -8.04 56.52
N GLN A 421 50.54 -7.40 55.79
CA GLN A 421 49.80 -8.03 54.70
C GLN A 421 49.92 -7.22 53.41
N HIS A 422 49.65 -7.88 52.28
CA HIS A 422 49.54 -7.21 50.99
C HIS A 422 48.06 -7.08 50.64
N SER A 423 47.63 -5.87 50.29
CA SER A 423 46.30 -5.61 49.74
C SER A 423 46.13 -6.34 48.40
N GLU A 424 44.88 -6.59 47.97
CA GLU A 424 44.54 -7.14 46.64
C GLU A 424 45.14 -6.31 45.48
N ALA A 425 45.44 -5.03 45.71
CA ALA A 425 46.12 -4.12 44.77
C ALA A 425 47.66 -4.11 44.88
N GLY A 426 48.26 -5.04 45.64
CA GLY A 426 49.72 -5.20 45.79
C GLY A 426 50.41 -4.19 46.70
N ARG A 427 49.67 -3.40 47.49
CA ARG A 427 50.26 -2.45 48.46
C ARG A 427 50.50 -3.12 49.81
N GLU A 428 51.67 -2.89 50.41
CA GLU A 428 51.92 -3.29 51.80
C GLU A 428 50.98 -2.53 52.75
N GLN A 429 50.35 -3.26 53.67
CA GLN A 429 49.46 -2.76 54.71
C GLN A 429 49.79 -3.42 56.04
N LEU A 430 49.50 -2.71 57.13
CA LEU A 430 49.58 -3.25 58.49
C LEU A 430 48.18 -3.66 58.94
N LEU A 431 47.97 -4.95 59.17
CA LEU A 431 46.75 -5.47 59.78
C LEU A 431 46.90 -5.41 61.30
N ILE A 432 45.99 -4.70 61.97
CA ILE A 432 45.88 -4.69 63.42
C ILE A 432 44.54 -5.33 63.77
N GLN A 433 44.58 -6.50 64.42
CA GLN A 433 43.40 -7.26 64.78
C GLN A 433 43.33 -7.44 66.30
N VAL A 434 42.18 -7.09 66.87
CA VAL A 434 41.85 -7.37 68.28
C VAL A 434 40.79 -8.46 68.28
N LYS A 435 41.08 -9.58 68.92
CA LYS A 435 40.16 -10.71 69.07
C LYS A 435 39.91 -10.94 70.55
N ASP A 436 38.65 -11.04 70.94
CA ASP A 436 38.25 -11.34 72.32
C ASP A 436 37.45 -12.66 72.37
N SER A 437 37.45 -13.31 73.54
CA SER A 437 36.68 -14.54 73.79
C SER A 437 35.30 -14.29 74.39
N GLY A 438 34.75 -13.08 74.21
CA GLY A 438 33.49 -12.63 74.81
C GLY A 438 32.23 -13.06 74.04
N GLN A 439 31.12 -12.38 74.36
CA GLN A 439 29.76 -12.72 73.88
C GLN A 439 29.53 -12.53 72.36
N GLY A 440 30.53 -12.03 71.62
CA GLY A 440 30.42 -11.76 70.19
C GLY A 440 29.37 -10.69 69.83
N ILE A 441 29.19 -10.44 68.54
CA ILE A 441 28.16 -9.54 68.01
C ILE A 441 27.32 -10.35 67.02
N SER A 442 25.98 -10.31 67.14
CA SER A 442 25.09 -11.02 66.21
C SER A 442 25.21 -10.44 64.79
N ALA A 443 25.05 -11.28 63.77
CA ALA A 443 25.15 -10.86 62.36
C ALA A 443 24.16 -9.73 62.01
N GLU A 444 22.97 -9.72 62.63
CA GLU A 444 21.95 -8.68 62.45
C GLU A 444 22.36 -7.32 63.07
N ALA A 445 23.21 -7.31 64.10
CA ALA A 445 23.72 -6.09 64.73
C ALA A 445 24.94 -5.48 64.00
N LEU A 446 25.62 -6.25 63.14
CA LEU A 446 26.75 -5.81 62.31
C LEU A 446 26.30 -5.07 61.03
N THR A 447 25.08 -5.35 60.54
CA THR A 447 24.52 -4.86 59.28
C THR A 447 24.45 -3.33 59.04
N PRO A 448 24.42 -2.44 60.05
CA PRO A 448 24.43 -0.99 59.82
C PRO A 448 25.83 -0.38 59.60
N TYR A 449 26.91 -1.14 59.82
CA TYR A 449 28.28 -0.63 59.90
C TYR A 449 29.27 -1.29 58.92
N LEU A 450 28.79 -2.25 58.12
CA LEU A 450 29.42 -2.80 56.91
C LEU A 450 28.64 -2.30 55.70
#